data_AF-A0A7C6FXV8-F1
#
_entry.id   AF-A0A7C6FXV8-F1
#
_cell.length_a   1.000
_cell.length_b   1.000
_cell.length_c   1.000
_cell.angle_alpha   90.00
_cell.angle_beta   90.00
_cell.angle_gamma   90.00
#
_symmetry.space_group_name_H-M   'P 1'
#
loop_
_entity.id
_entity.type
_entity.pdbx_description
1 polymer ?
#
loop_
_entity_poly.entity_id
_entity_poly.type
_entity_poly.pdbx_seq_one_letter_code
_entity_poly.pdbx_strand_id
1 'polypeptide(L)'
;MTYTLFSNNISSSFGVNNWIPFTEHEVDAREKFESNFMTQFISGKLKTDHIGDLFGNQTERTTPLTFSPEATAVFDAGRELWIYYHKQPNCNVNASLYDIREHFQGRNETGRMNSTSSDETYTNLIGNLREKLIQLADKIEPKVYEYEFLKE
;
A
#
# COMPACT_ATOMS: atom_id res chain seq x y z
N MET A 1 -0.14 6.79 8.03
CA MET A 1 0.61 6.23 6.89
C MET A 1 0.01 4.91 6.43
N THR A 2 -0.02 3.85 7.25
CA THR A 2 -0.53 2.53 6.86
C THR A 2 -1.94 2.59 6.26
N TYR A 3 -2.87 3.33 6.91
CA TYR A 3 -4.21 3.55 6.37
C TYR A 3 -4.17 4.09 4.92
N THR A 4 -3.43 5.18 4.69
CA THR A 4 -3.27 5.80 3.37
C THR A 4 -2.67 4.87 2.31
N LEU A 5 -1.72 4.00 2.69
CA LEU A 5 -1.12 3.04 1.76
C LEU A 5 -2.13 2.06 1.17
N PHE A 6 -3.15 1.69 1.96
CA PHE A 6 -4.18 0.73 1.56
C PHE A 6 -5.56 1.36 1.34
N SER A 7 -5.65 2.70 1.29
CA SER A 7 -6.90 3.44 1.04
C SER A 7 -6.80 4.47 -0.10
N ASN A 8 -5.69 4.49 -0.84
CA ASN A 8 -5.49 5.41 -1.95
C ASN A 8 -6.06 4.88 -3.29
N ASN A 9 -6.10 5.75 -4.30
CA ASN A 9 -6.58 5.44 -5.65
C ASN A 9 -5.46 5.60 -6.69
N ILE A 10 -4.21 5.34 -6.29
CA ILE A 10 -3.06 5.43 -7.21
C ILE A 10 -3.14 4.27 -8.18
N SER A 11 -2.82 4.50 -9.45
CA SER A 11 -2.75 3.44 -10.47
C SER A 11 -1.40 3.52 -11.17
N SER A 12 -0.80 2.36 -11.43
CA SER A 12 0.42 2.22 -12.22
C SER A 12 0.23 2.63 -13.69
N SER A 13 -1.02 2.80 -14.15
CA SER A 13 -1.31 3.33 -15.49
C SER A 13 -0.86 4.78 -15.69
N PHE A 14 -0.69 5.55 -14.63
CA PHE A 14 -0.27 6.96 -14.68
C PHE A 14 1.23 7.16 -14.44
N GLY A 15 2.01 6.09 -14.29
CA GLY A 15 3.45 6.14 -14.09
C GLY A 15 3.94 5.11 -13.08
N VAL A 16 5.23 5.22 -12.73
CA VAL A 16 5.90 4.27 -11.81
C VAL A 16 5.20 4.27 -10.45
N ASN A 17 4.80 3.08 -10.01
CA ASN A 17 4.17 2.90 -8.71
C ASN A 17 5.22 2.88 -7.58
N ASN A 18 5.35 4.02 -6.90
CA ASN A 18 6.27 4.17 -5.77
C ASN A 18 5.67 3.74 -4.41
N TRP A 19 4.46 3.18 -4.39
CA TRP A 19 3.67 2.97 -3.18
C TRP A 19 3.58 1.51 -2.72
N ILE A 20 4.25 0.58 -3.41
CA ILE A 20 4.31 -0.83 -3.03
C ILE A 20 5.12 -0.96 -1.74
N PRO A 21 4.51 -1.35 -0.59
CA PRO A 21 5.20 -1.36 0.69
C PRO A 21 5.91 -2.69 0.99
N PHE A 22 6.08 -3.54 -0.03
CA PHE A 22 6.63 -4.88 0.10
C PHE A 22 7.87 -5.02 -0.78
N THR A 23 8.76 -5.93 -0.40
CA THR A 23 9.82 -6.44 -1.28
C THR A 23 9.27 -7.49 -2.23
N GLU A 24 9.96 -7.71 -3.35
CA GLU A 24 9.67 -8.77 -4.30
C GLU A 24 9.64 -10.15 -3.64
N HIS A 25 10.52 -10.38 -2.66
CA HIS A 25 10.59 -11.62 -1.90
C HIS A 25 9.40 -11.82 -0.97
N GLU A 26 8.84 -10.75 -0.39
CA GLU A 26 7.69 -10.86 0.51
C GLU A 26 6.40 -11.22 -0.20
N VAL A 27 6.30 -10.92 -1.51
CA VAL A 27 5.08 -11.18 -2.29
C VAL A 27 5.27 -12.21 -3.40
N ASP A 28 6.40 -12.92 -3.39
CA ASP A 28 6.79 -13.86 -4.44
C ASP A 28 6.63 -13.27 -5.85
N ALA A 29 7.12 -12.03 -6.02
CA ALA A 29 6.97 -11.29 -7.27
C ALA A 29 7.66 -12.01 -8.43
N ARG A 30 7.02 -11.98 -9.60
CA ARG A 30 7.53 -12.63 -10.82
C ARG A 30 8.75 -11.93 -11.40
N GLU A 31 8.80 -10.62 -11.25
CA GLU A 31 9.87 -9.77 -11.76
C GLU A 31 10.22 -8.71 -10.72
N LYS A 32 11.24 -7.91 -11.00
CA LYS A 32 11.65 -6.81 -10.13
C LYS A 32 10.67 -5.65 -10.20
N PHE A 33 10.44 -4.99 -9.08
CA PHE A 33 9.67 -3.75 -9.06
C PHE A 33 10.47 -2.62 -9.71
N GLU A 34 9.77 -1.74 -10.42
CA GLU A 34 10.36 -0.52 -11.00
C GLU A 34 10.77 0.47 -9.90
N SER A 35 10.12 0.42 -8.74
CA SER A 35 10.44 1.25 -7.59
C SER A 35 10.37 0.45 -6.30
N ASN A 36 11.37 0.64 -5.46
CA ASN A 36 11.45 0.14 -4.09
C ASN A 36 11.36 1.28 -3.06
N PHE A 37 10.87 2.45 -3.49
CA PHE A 37 10.86 3.67 -2.68
C PHE A 37 10.16 3.47 -1.33
N MET A 38 8.93 2.96 -1.31
CA MET A 38 8.17 2.83 -0.06
C MET A 38 8.82 1.84 0.90
N THR A 39 9.35 0.73 0.39
CA THR A 39 10.09 -0.25 1.19
C THR A 39 11.37 0.35 1.80
N GLN A 40 12.11 1.15 1.02
CA GLN A 40 13.26 1.91 1.55
C GLN A 40 12.85 2.97 2.57
N PHE A 41 11.74 3.68 2.33
CA PHE A 41 11.19 4.67 3.24
C PHE A 41 10.77 4.06 4.58
N ILE A 42 10.11 2.91 4.56
CA ILE A 42 9.69 2.16 5.75
C ILE A 42 10.91 1.63 6.51
N SER A 43 11.91 1.12 5.80
CA SER A 43 13.13 0.57 6.42
C SER A 43 14.16 1.61 6.86
N GLY A 44 13.90 2.90 6.64
CA GLY A 44 14.85 3.97 6.98
C GLY A 44 16.13 3.92 6.14
N LYS A 45 16.03 3.47 4.87
CA LYS A 45 17.18 3.27 3.97
C LYS A 45 17.20 4.22 2.78
N LEU A 46 16.37 5.28 2.78
CA LEU A 46 16.40 6.27 1.71
C LEU A 46 17.76 6.97 1.71
N LYS A 47 18.54 6.72 0.66
CA LYS A 47 19.81 7.41 0.42
C LYS A 47 19.51 8.72 -0.31
N THR A 48 20.02 9.82 0.21
CA THR A 48 20.05 11.09 -0.52
C THR A 48 21.33 11.13 -1.35
N ASP A 49 21.23 10.79 -2.64
CA ASP A 49 22.33 11.03 -3.59
C ASP A 49 22.33 12.51 -3.99
N HIS A 50 22.90 13.38 -3.16
CA HIS A 50 23.11 14.78 -3.55
C HIS A 50 24.58 15.20 -3.43
N ILE A 51 25.21 15.23 -4.60
CA ILE A 51 26.23 16.20 -4.95
C ILE A 51 25.56 17.58 -4.89
N GLY A 52 25.75 18.30 -3.78
CA GLY A 52 25.43 19.73 -3.64
C GLY A 52 23.98 20.07 -3.32
N ASP A 53 23.66 20.17 -2.02
CA ASP A 53 22.49 20.94 -1.58
C ASP A 53 22.96 22.21 -0.84
N LEU A 54 22.68 23.37 -1.44
CA LEU A 54 23.07 24.71 -0.98
C LEU A 54 22.22 25.19 0.21
N PHE A 55 21.15 24.48 0.56
CA PHE A 55 20.25 24.80 1.67
C PHE A 55 20.23 23.65 2.69
N GLY A 56 21.42 23.22 3.09
CA GLY A 56 21.65 22.12 4.00
C GLY A 56 20.79 22.17 5.27
N ASN A 57 19.94 21.15 5.40
CA ASN A 57 19.76 20.31 6.59
C ASN A 57 18.57 19.38 6.29
N GLN A 58 18.78 18.38 5.45
CA GLN A 58 17.85 17.25 5.36
C GLN A 58 18.43 16.12 6.19
N THR A 59 17.84 15.91 7.38
CA THR A 59 18.15 14.75 8.22
C THR A 59 17.90 13.49 7.42
N GLU A 60 18.95 12.75 7.08
CA GLU A 60 18.85 11.42 6.51
C GLU A 60 17.92 10.59 7.38
N ARG A 61 16.81 10.11 6.82
CA ARG A 61 15.88 9.27 7.57
C ARG A 61 16.43 7.87 7.65
N THR A 62 17.33 7.65 8.61
CA THR A 62 18.04 6.40 8.85
C THR A 62 17.29 5.43 9.77
N THR A 63 16.25 5.91 10.47
CA THR A 63 15.50 5.10 11.44
C THR A 63 14.34 4.36 10.77
N PRO A 64 14.27 3.02 10.89
CA PRO A 64 13.12 2.24 10.44
C PRO A 64 11.83 2.65 11.16
N LEU A 65 10.70 2.58 10.47
CA LEU A 65 9.40 2.79 11.06
C LEU A 65 8.99 1.62 11.94
N THR A 66 8.49 1.92 13.14
CA THR A 66 7.85 0.95 14.04
C THR A 66 6.34 1.04 13.90
N PHE A 67 5.70 -0.09 13.60
CA PHE A 67 4.25 -0.17 13.44
C PHE A 67 3.56 -0.68 14.70
N SER A 68 2.31 -0.24 14.92
CA SER A 68 1.46 -0.85 15.93
C SER A 68 1.02 -2.26 15.50
N PRO A 69 0.49 -3.08 16.42
CA PRO A 69 -0.08 -4.38 16.06
C PRO A 69 -1.16 -4.30 14.98
N GLU A 70 -2.04 -3.30 15.04
CA GLU A 70 -3.11 -3.11 14.05
C GLU A 70 -2.56 -2.70 12.69
N ALA A 71 -1.55 -1.82 12.67
CA ALA A 71 -0.90 -1.43 11.43
C ALA A 71 -0.15 -2.63 10.80
N THR A 72 0.50 -3.46 11.63
CA THR A 72 1.15 -4.70 11.17
C THR A 72 0.14 -5.66 10.58
N ALA A 73 -1.02 -5.85 11.22
CA ALA A 73 -2.10 -6.70 10.69
C ALA A 73 -2.63 -6.22 9.32
N VAL A 74 -2.68 -4.92 9.08
CA VAL A 74 -3.03 -4.36 7.75
C VAL A 74 -1.95 -4.71 6.71
N PHE A 75 -0.67 -4.58 7.05
CA PHE A 75 0.41 -4.99 6.14
C PHE A 75 0.38 -6.48 5.85
N ASP A 76 0.10 -7.32 6.84
CA ASP A 76 -0.01 -8.76 6.67
C ASP A 76 -1.16 -9.14 5.73
N ALA A 77 -2.36 -8.59 5.97
CA ALA A 77 -3.52 -8.79 5.09
C ALA A 77 -3.27 -8.26 3.68
N GLY A 78 -2.60 -7.10 3.56
CA GLY A 78 -2.19 -6.55 2.27
C GLY A 78 -1.20 -7.47 1.54
N ARG A 79 -0.20 -8.01 2.24
CA ARG A 79 0.82 -8.90 1.66
C ARG A 79 0.18 -10.17 1.09
N GLU A 80 -0.75 -10.79 1.82
CA GLU A 80 -1.48 -11.98 1.34
C GLU A 80 -2.25 -11.69 0.04
N LEU A 81 -2.89 -10.52 -0.05
CA LEU A 81 -3.57 -10.08 -1.27
C LEU A 81 -2.59 -9.91 -2.45
N TRP A 82 -1.42 -9.31 -2.21
CA TRP A 82 -0.39 -9.17 -3.25
C TRP A 82 0.17 -10.52 -3.69
N ILE A 83 0.49 -11.43 -2.76
CA ILE A 83 0.93 -12.79 -3.07
C ILE A 83 -0.11 -13.48 -3.97
N TYR A 84 -1.39 -13.36 -3.64
CA TYR A 84 -2.46 -13.95 -4.46
C TYR A 84 -2.56 -13.32 -5.85
N TYR A 85 -2.39 -12.00 -5.94
CA TYR A 85 -2.38 -11.30 -7.23
C TYR A 85 -1.20 -11.73 -8.12
N HIS A 86 0.01 -11.88 -7.57
CA HIS A 86 1.18 -12.36 -8.33
C HIS A 86 1.06 -13.81 -8.83
N LYS A 87 0.07 -14.58 -8.36
CA LYS A 87 -0.27 -15.90 -8.91
C LYS A 87 -1.13 -15.82 -10.18
N GLN A 88 -1.79 -14.69 -10.45
CA GLN A 88 -2.69 -14.53 -11.59
C GLN A 88 -1.93 -14.46 -12.93
N PRO A 89 -2.45 -15.05 -14.02
CA PRO A 89 -1.82 -14.94 -15.33
C PRO A 89 -1.71 -13.46 -15.76
N ASN A 90 -0.60 -13.09 -16.40
CA ASN A 90 -0.35 -11.72 -16.87
C ASN A 90 -0.50 -10.62 -15.79
N CYS A 91 -0.21 -10.92 -14.52
CA CYS A 91 -0.22 -9.90 -13.46
C CYS A 91 0.76 -8.76 -13.79
N ASN A 92 0.34 -7.51 -13.55
CA ASN A 92 1.25 -6.37 -13.61
C ASN A 92 2.08 -6.34 -12.33
N VAL A 93 3.38 -6.58 -12.44
CA VAL A 93 4.27 -6.68 -11.27
C VAL A 93 4.30 -5.38 -10.45
N ASN A 94 4.04 -4.23 -11.08
CA ASN A 94 4.02 -2.91 -10.43
C ASN A 94 2.60 -2.45 -10.01
N ALA A 95 1.62 -3.36 -9.98
CA ALA A 95 0.24 -3.02 -9.65
C ALA A 95 0.09 -2.36 -8.27
N SER A 96 -0.75 -1.32 -8.21
CA SER A 96 -1.22 -0.76 -6.94
C SER A 96 -2.41 -1.55 -6.40
N LEU A 97 -2.85 -1.25 -5.17
CA LEU A 97 -4.10 -1.81 -4.65
C LEU A 97 -5.30 -1.51 -5.57
N TYR A 98 -5.33 -0.32 -6.17
CA TYR A 98 -6.40 0.05 -7.09
C TYR A 98 -6.39 -0.85 -8.34
N ASP A 99 -5.21 -1.10 -8.92
CA ASP A 99 -5.04 -1.94 -10.10
C ASP A 99 -5.40 -3.40 -9.79
N ILE A 100 -5.01 -3.90 -8.61
CA ILE A 100 -5.38 -5.25 -8.13
C ILE A 100 -6.90 -5.36 -8.00
N ARG A 101 -7.55 -4.36 -7.38
CA ARG A 101 -9.01 -4.33 -7.26
C ARG A 101 -9.68 -4.29 -8.64
N GLU A 102 -9.15 -3.50 -9.56
CA GLU A 102 -9.64 -3.42 -10.93
C GLU A 102 -9.55 -4.77 -11.64
N HIS A 103 -8.44 -5.49 -11.49
CA HIS A 103 -8.24 -6.80 -12.09
C HIS A 103 -9.32 -7.81 -11.68
N PHE A 104 -9.64 -7.88 -10.39
CA PHE A 104 -10.62 -8.85 -9.88
C PHE A 104 -12.07 -8.38 -9.95
N GLN A 105 -12.35 -7.09 -9.77
CA GLN A 105 -13.71 -6.55 -9.78
C GLN A 105 -14.16 -6.22 -11.21
N GLY A 106 -13.24 -5.89 -12.11
CA GLY A 106 -13.54 -5.39 -13.45
C GLY A 106 -14.25 -4.03 -13.43
N ARG A 107 -14.68 -3.59 -14.61
CA ARG A 107 -15.46 -2.36 -14.83
C ARG A 107 -16.80 -2.68 -15.46
N ASN A 108 -17.79 -1.83 -15.20
CA ASN A 108 -19.10 -1.88 -15.86
C ASN A 108 -19.07 -1.20 -17.24
N GLU A 109 -20.21 -1.20 -17.94
CA GLU A 109 -20.35 -0.59 -19.27
C GLU A 109 -20.04 0.93 -19.31
N THR A 110 -20.20 1.62 -18.18
CA THR A 110 -19.89 3.05 -18.04
C THR A 110 -18.44 3.30 -17.61
N GLY A 111 -17.60 2.26 -17.54
CA GLY A 111 -16.20 2.36 -17.12
C GLY A 111 -15.97 2.51 -15.60
N ARG A 112 -17.00 2.40 -14.77
CA ARG A 112 -16.88 2.42 -13.29
C ARG A 112 -16.48 1.03 -12.79
N MET A 113 -15.53 0.98 -11.85
CA MET A 113 -15.14 -0.26 -11.20
C MET A 113 -16.32 -0.88 -10.44
N ASN A 114 -16.56 -2.19 -10.61
CA ASN A 114 -17.62 -2.89 -9.90
C ASN A 114 -17.33 -2.96 -8.40
N SER A 115 -18.35 -3.08 -7.56
CA SER A 115 -18.16 -3.19 -6.10
C SER A 115 -17.77 -4.60 -5.63
N THR A 116 -18.06 -5.61 -6.45
CA THR A 116 -17.90 -7.03 -6.15
C THR A 116 -17.02 -7.73 -7.19
N SER A 117 -16.58 -8.94 -6.86
CA SER A 117 -15.87 -9.85 -7.75
C SER A 117 -16.52 -11.23 -7.65
N SER A 118 -16.37 -12.06 -8.69
CA SER A 118 -16.72 -13.48 -8.65
C SER A 118 -15.61 -14.36 -8.09
N ASP A 119 -14.41 -13.83 -7.88
CA ASP A 119 -13.30 -14.58 -7.28
C ASP A 119 -13.48 -14.63 -5.75
N GLU A 120 -13.82 -15.81 -5.24
CA GLU A 120 -14.06 -16.04 -3.81
C GLU A 120 -12.79 -15.83 -2.96
N THR A 121 -11.63 -16.24 -3.47
CA THR A 121 -10.36 -16.12 -2.74
C THR A 121 -9.99 -14.65 -2.59
N TYR A 122 -10.05 -13.90 -3.68
CA TYR A 122 -9.88 -12.45 -3.66
C TYR A 122 -10.90 -11.78 -2.74
N THR A 123 -12.18 -12.17 -2.80
CA THR A 123 -13.25 -11.57 -1.99
C THR A 123 -12.98 -11.73 -0.49
N ASN A 124 -12.48 -12.90 -0.08
CA ASN A 124 -12.07 -13.13 1.30
C ASN A 124 -10.85 -12.28 1.70
N LEU A 125 -9.82 -12.23 0.84
CA LEU A 125 -8.59 -11.46 1.11
C LEU A 125 -8.85 -9.94 1.20
N ILE A 126 -9.60 -9.37 0.24
CA ILE A 126 -9.96 -7.95 0.27
C ILE A 126 -10.92 -7.64 1.43
N GLY A 127 -11.78 -8.59 1.81
CA GLY A 127 -12.62 -8.50 2.99
C GLY A 127 -11.80 -8.40 4.28
N ASN A 128 -10.83 -9.31 4.47
CA ASN A 128 -9.90 -9.29 5.60
C ASN A 128 -9.11 -7.98 5.66
N LEU A 129 -8.56 -7.52 4.52
CA LEU A 129 -7.84 -6.24 4.46
C LEU A 129 -8.72 -5.06 4.89
N ARG A 130 -9.97 -5.00 4.44
CA ARG A 130 -10.94 -3.96 4.83
C ARG A 130 -11.27 -4.02 6.32
N GLU A 131 -11.43 -5.21 6.89
CA GLU A 131 -11.66 -5.39 8.32
C GLU A 131 -10.49 -4.86 9.14
N LYS A 132 -9.24 -5.19 8.76
CA LYS A 132 -8.05 -4.68 9.45
C LYS A 132 -7.88 -3.17 9.31
N LEU A 133 -8.26 -2.61 8.16
CA LEU A 133 -8.28 -1.16 7.96
C LEU A 133 -9.26 -0.45 8.88
N ILE A 134 -10.44 -1.03 9.12
CA ILE A 134 -11.42 -0.49 10.07
C ILE A 134 -10.85 -0.55 11.50
N GLN A 135 -10.31 -1.70 11.91
CA GLN A 135 -9.68 -1.84 13.23
C GLN A 135 -8.54 -0.84 13.45
N LEU A 136 -7.73 -0.58 12.41
CA LEU A 136 -6.69 0.44 12.46
C LEU A 136 -7.30 1.86 12.56
N ALA A 137 -8.36 2.16 11.81
CA ALA A 137 -9.03 3.45 11.85
C ALA A 137 -9.58 3.77 13.24
N ASP A 138 -10.20 2.80 13.91
CA ASP A 138 -10.73 2.95 15.28
C ASP A 138 -9.63 3.34 16.29
N LYS A 139 -8.37 2.96 16.04
CA LYS A 139 -7.22 3.35 16.87
C LYS A 139 -6.64 4.71 16.52
N ILE A 140 -6.86 5.18 15.29
CA ILE A 140 -6.39 6.48 14.81
C ILE A 140 -7.39 7.57 15.18
N GLU A 141 -8.69 7.31 15.09
CA GLU A 141 -9.78 8.26 15.33
C GLU A 141 -9.63 9.08 16.64
N PRO A 142 -9.46 8.48 17.84
CA PRO A 142 -9.34 9.27 19.06
C PRO A 142 -8.10 10.18 19.06
N LYS A 143 -7.04 9.78 18.37
CA LYS A 143 -5.81 10.57 18.26
C LYS A 143 -6.00 11.81 17.38
N VAL A 144 -6.95 11.80 16.44
CA VAL A 144 -7.25 12.97 15.60
C VAL A 144 -7.80 14.11 16.47
N TYR A 145 -8.65 13.78 17.43
CA TYR A 145 -9.18 14.75 18.41
C TYR A 145 -8.13 15.14 19.45
N GLU A 146 -7.34 14.18 19.95
CA GLU A 146 -6.25 14.43 20.90
C GLU A 146 -5.19 15.40 20.34
N TYR A 147 -4.86 15.28 19.06
CA TYR A 147 -3.90 16.15 18.38
C TYR A 147 -4.54 17.41 17.77
N GLU A 148 -5.80 17.73 18.12
CA GLU A 148 -6.54 18.93 17.69
C GLU A 148 -6.66 19.08 16.16
N PHE A 149 -6.57 17.98 15.39
CA PHE A 149 -6.78 18.04 13.94
C PHE A 149 -8.23 18.38 13.57
N LEU A 150 -9.18 18.08 14.47
CA LEU A 150 -10.59 18.44 14.38
C LEU A 150 -11.07 18.97 15.75
N LYS A 151 -11.89 20.01 15.76
CA LYS A 151 -12.58 20.48 16.97
C LYS A 151 -13.86 19.67 17.17
N GLU A 152 -14.23 19.45 18.44
CA GLU A 152 -15.49 18.79 18.85
C GLU A 152 -16.74 19.39 18.20
#